data_AF-A0A3C0BY70-F1
#
_entry.id   AF-A0A3C0BY70-F1
#
_cell.length_a   1.000
_cell.length_b   1.000
_cell.length_c   1.000
_cell.angle_alpha   90.00
_cell.angle_beta   90.00
_cell.angle_gamma   90.00
#
_symmetry.space_group_name_H-M   'P 1'
#
loop_
_entity.id
_entity.type
_entity.pdbx_description
1 polymer ?
#
loop_
_entity_poly.entity_id
_entity_poly.type
_entity_poly.pdbx_seq_one_letter_code
_entity_poly.pdbx_strand_id
1 'polypeptide(L)'
;MPALAQSRPYRAPRWLRAGFVTGLAAALLTSTSAEAAGLIRDAETEALIRAYAKPIFNAAGLGSQAIEIHIVNDQSFNAFVVDGHNMFIHAGTLMNAKTPNEVIGVIAHESGHITGGHLARLRSQISKAKSAALMLQLLGLAAMAAGAFGGAPGIGQAGMGVAYGGQDAAMRSVLAYRQDEESSADQAGVTFLNATKQSGRGMVDTFETMANKLLGVQGINPYLQTHPMPQQRLEQLKELVTSSPYYNNVDPPELQFRHDMVRAKLYGFLDQPQTLFNRYPKTDVSMPALYARAIATYRQSGVQAAMPQIDALIAAKPDWPYFYEIKGQFLFESGNPAAAVVPLREAVTLAPNEPLIRVMLGQALLGTNDPKLVDEAITNLRTALAREDSSAMGYRQIAAAYARKADAAQAAGAKKQFMAQAELASAEAYFYEGQLRLAKEQAKRAKAGFVDGTPNWIKADDILAFEVPSTN
;
A
#
# COMPACT_ATOMS: atom_id res chain seq x y z
N MET A 1 -3.74 -40.02 72.94
CA MET A 1 -2.45 -40.55 72.46
C MET A 1 -2.39 -42.04 72.76
N PRO A 2 -1.75 -42.90 71.95
CA PRO A 2 -1.55 -42.95 70.48
C PRO A 2 -2.14 -44.30 69.95
N ALA A 3 -1.99 -44.83 68.74
CA ALA A 3 -1.00 -44.66 67.70
C ALA A 3 -1.56 -45.03 66.30
N LEU A 4 -1.03 -44.32 65.32
CA LEU A 4 -1.24 -44.44 63.88
C LEU A 4 -0.61 -45.73 63.33
N ALA A 5 -1.34 -46.46 62.49
CA ALA A 5 -0.79 -47.47 61.60
C ALA A 5 -0.69 -46.90 60.18
N GLN A 6 0.54 -46.90 59.67
CA GLN A 6 0.98 -46.25 58.43
C GLN A 6 0.54 -47.05 57.20
N SER A 7 -0.27 -46.44 56.32
CA SER A 7 -0.47 -46.93 54.96
C SER A 7 0.56 -46.31 54.03
N ARG A 8 1.30 -47.16 53.32
CA ARG A 8 2.31 -46.76 52.32
C ARG A 8 1.61 -46.08 51.13
N PRO A 9 2.05 -44.89 50.68
CA PRO A 9 1.54 -44.32 49.45
C PRO A 9 2.10 -45.05 48.22
N TYR A 10 1.19 -45.38 47.32
CA TYR A 10 1.42 -45.95 45.99
C TYR A 10 2.41 -45.07 45.20
N ARG A 11 3.57 -45.61 44.82
CA ARG A 11 4.55 -44.94 43.96
C ARG A 11 4.12 -45.08 42.51
N ALA A 12 3.65 -43.98 41.91
CA ALA A 12 3.45 -43.88 40.47
C ALA A 12 4.80 -44.04 39.71
N PRO A 13 4.80 -44.59 38.48
CA PRO A 13 6.03 -44.91 37.76
C PRO A 13 6.72 -43.65 37.18
N ARG A 14 8.05 -43.75 37.06
CA ARG A 14 8.99 -42.67 36.69
C ARG A 14 8.97 -42.37 35.18
N TRP A 15 7.98 -41.62 34.71
CA TRP A 15 8.00 -41.03 33.36
C TRP A 15 7.46 -39.60 33.38
N LEU A 16 8.15 -38.72 34.12
CA LEU A 16 7.96 -37.27 34.08
C LEU A 16 9.29 -36.57 34.37
N ARG A 17 10.30 -36.73 33.51
CA ARG A 17 11.46 -35.83 33.37
C ARG A 17 12.04 -35.94 31.95
N ALA A 18 11.32 -35.42 30.98
CA ALA A 18 11.90 -34.91 29.74
C ALA A 18 11.40 -33.47 29.62
N GLY A 19 12.28 -32.52 29.92
CA GLY A 19 11.97 -31.10 29.86
C GLY A 19 11.63 -30.71 28.43
N PHE A 20 10.51 -30.01 28.31
CA PHE A 20 10.04 -29.31 27.12
C PHE A 20 11.16 -28.54 26.42
N VAL A 21 11.66 -29.08 25.30
CA VAL A 21 12.39 -28.30 24.27
C VAL A 21 11.91 -28.81 22.92
N THR A 22 10.66 -28.49 22.57
CA THR A 22 10.15 -28.66 21.21
C THR A 22 8.92 -27.77 21.05
N GLY A 23 8.94 -26.89 20.06
CA GLY A 23 7.72 -26.27 19.53
C GLY A 23 7.50 -24.81 19.91
N LEU A 24 8.41 -23.92 19.50
CA LEU A 24 8.06 -22.50 19.29
C LEU A 24 8.68 -22.02 17.95
N ALA A 25 8.36 -22.77 16.90
CA ALA A 25 8.55 -22.37 15.51
C ALA A 25 7.19 -22.40 14.78
N ALA A 26 6.12 -22.00 15.48
CA ALA A 26 4.78 -21.87 14.93
C ALA A 26 4.45 -20.38 14.79
N ALA A 27 4.43 -19.93 13.53
CA ALA A 27 3.70 -18.78 13.02
C ALA A 27 3.75 -17.48 13.85
N LEU A 28 4.85 -16.72 13.71
CA LEU A 28 4.73 -15.26 13.75
C LEU A 28 4.16 -14.80 12.40
N LEU A 29 2.88 -15.05 12.18
CA LEU A 29 2.07 -14.24 11.25
C LEU A 29 1.83 -12.91 11.96
N THR A 30 2.86 -12.08 12.04
CA THR A 30 2.66 -10.68 12.42
C THR A 30 1.94 -10.03 11.25
N SER A 31 0.65 -9.74 11.42
CA SER A 31 -0.11 -8.83 10.57
C SER A 31 0.78 -7.65 10.21
N THR A 32 0.94 -7.38 8.91
CA THR A 32 1.87 -6.37 8.44
C THR A 32 1.42 -4.99 8.95
N SER A 33 2.35 -4.06 9.20
CA SER A 33 2.00 -2.68 9.54
C SER A 33 1.16 -2.01 8.43
N ALA A 34 1.31 -2.45 7.18
CA ALA A 34 0.47 -2.06 6.05
C ALA A 34 -0.97 -2.60 6.16
N GLU A 35 -1.16 -3.87 6.50
CA GLU A 35 -2.50 -4.44 6.76
C GLU A 35 -3.15 -3.82 8.01
N ALA A 36 -2.36 -3.50 9.04
CA ALA A 36 -2.83 -2.79 10.23
C ALA A 36 -3.21 -1.32 9.94
N ALA A 37 -2.65 -0.73 8.87
CA ALA A 37 -2.95 0.61 8.37
C ALA A 37 -4.01 0.63 7.25
N GLY A 38 -4.56 -0.52 6.86
CA GLY A 38 -5.53 -0.61 5.77
C GLY A 38 -4.95 -0.25 4.40
N LEU A 39 -3.64 -0.45 4.16
CA LEU A 39 -2.99 -0.21 2.87
C LEU A 39 -2.83 -1.51 2.07
N ILE A 40 -3.02 -1.42 0.76
CA ILE A 40 -2.80 -2.50 -0.20
C ILE A 40 -1.41 -2.35 -0.81
N ARG A 41 -0.63 -3.43 -0.80
CA ARG A 41 0.62 -3.56 -1.55
C ARG A 41 0.43 -4.63 -2.61
N ASP A 42 0.55 -4.26 -3.88
CA ASP A 42 0.30 -5.16 -5.01
C ASP A 42 1.18 -4.77 -6.21
N ALA A 43 1.97 -5.72 -6.73
CA ALA A 43 2.95 -5.42 -7.76
C ALA A 43 2.30 -4.91 -9.06
N GLU A 44 1.23 -5.57 -9.49
CA GLU A 44 0.51 -5.23 -10.73
C GLU A 44 -0.12 -3.84 -10.66
N THR A 45 -0.83 -3.57 -9.55
CA THR A 45 -1.54 -2.32 -9.31
C THR A 45 -0.55 -1.17 -9.15
N GLU A 46 0.50 -1.33 -8.34
CA GLU A 46 1.51 -0.28 -8.15
C GLU A 46 2.30 -0.02 -9.44
N ALA A 47 2.62 -1.05 -10.22
CA ALA A 47 3.28 -0.88 -11.52
C ALA A 47 2.41 -0.12 -12.53
N LEU A 48 1.08 -0.33 -12.51
CA LEU A 48 0.14 0.44 -13.31
C LEU A 48 0.08 1.89 -12.85
N ILE A 49 -0.07 2.13 -11.55
CA ILE A 49 -0.10 3.48 -10.97
C ILE A 49 1.19 4.24 -11.28
N ARG A 50 2.37 3.60 -11.18
CA ARG A 50 3.64 4.22 -11.57
C ARG A 50 3.65 4.59 -13.06
N ALA A 51 3.05 3.77 -13.92
CA ALA A 51 2.94 4.08 -15.35
C ALA A 51 2.02 5.28 -15.62
N TYR A 52 0.96 5.47 -14.83
CA TYR A 52 0.08 6.63 -14.88
C TYR A 52 0.74 7.90 -14.34
N ALA A 53 1.37 7.78 -13.17
CA ALA A 53 1.88 8.92 -12.41
C ALA A 53 3.17 9.49 -12.97
N LYS A 54 4.10 8.66 -13.44
CA LYS A 54 5.44 9.11 -13.86
C LYS A 54 5.41 10.23 -14.92
N PRO A 55 4.62 10.15 -16.02
CA PRO A 55 4.52 11.24 -16.99
C PRO A 55 3.97 12.53 -16.37
N ILE A 56 2.96 12.41 -15.52
CA ILE A 56 2.30 13.54 -14.85
C ILE A 56 3.26 14.23 -13.87
N PHE A 57 3.94 13.45 -13.02
CA PHE A 57 4.93 13.97 -12.08
C PHE A 57 6.10 14.66 -12.80
N ASN A 58 6.56 14.10 -13.93
CA ASN A 58 7.57 14.77 -14.74
C ASN A 58 7.07 16.12 -15.31
N ALA A 59 5.84 16.15 -15.83
CA ALA A 59 5.23 17.39 -16.34
C ALA A 59 4.97 18.43 -15.23
N ALA A 60 4.70 17.96 -14.02
CA ALA A 60 4.48 18.79 -12.84
C ALA A 60 5.80 19.29 -12.19
N GLY A 61 6.98 18.90 -12.71
CA GLY A 61 8.27 19.22 -12.09
C GLY A 61 8.55 18.46 -10.79
N LEU A 62 7.79 17.39 -10.54
CA LEU A 62 7.88 16.52 -9.36
C LEU A 62 8.73 15.27 -9.62
N GLY A 63 9.25 15.06 -10.83
CA GLY A 63 9.96 13.83 -11.23
C GLY A 63 11.23 13.52 -10.43
N SER A 64 11.83 14.52 -9.78
CA SER A 64 12.96 14.33 -8.84
C SER A 64 12.54 14.20 -7.39
N GLN A 65 11.26 14.43 -7.07
CA GLN A 65 10.72 14.25 -5.74
C GLN A 65 10.34 12.78 -5.54
N ALA A 66 10.68 12.21 -4.39
CA ALA A 66 10.28 10.87 -4.01
C ALA A 66 8.81 10.88 -3.58
N ILE A 67 7.89 11.03 -4.54
CA ILE A 67 6.46 10.94 -4.29
C ILE A 67 6.06 9.46 -4.25
N GLU A 68 5.52 9.04 -3.13
CA GLU A 68 4.95 7.72 -2.91
C GLU A 68 3.42 7.78 -3.08
N ILE A 69 2.89 6.82 -3.83
CA ILE A 69 1.44 6.62 -3.95
C ILE A 69 1.06 5.37 -3.18
N HIS A 70 0.21 5.56 -2.18
CA HIS A 70 -0.29 4.49 -1.30
C HIS A 70 -1.71 4.11 -1.70
N ILE A 71 -2.00 2.81 -1.73
CA ILE A 71 -3.34 2.32 -2.06
C ILE A 71 -4.07 2.04 -0.74
N VAL A 72 -5.19 2.70 -0.50
CA VAL A 72 -6.02 2.47 0.68
C VAL A 72 -7.05 1.38 0.37
N ASN A 73 -7.18 0.40 1.26
CA ASN A 73 -8.19 -0.66 1.21
C ASN A 73 -9.57 -0.11 1.59
N ASP A 74 -10.10 0.75 0.73
CA ASP A 74 -11.42 1.33 0.82
C ASP A 74 -12.04 1.28 -0.58
N GLN A 75 -13.28 0.77 -0.67
CA GLN A 75 -13.99 0.61 -1.94
C GLN A 75 -14.73 1.88 -2.37
N SER A 76 -14.73 2.93 -1.54
CA SER A 76 -15.18 4.26 -1.93
C SER A 76 -14.23 4.89 -2.95
N PHE A 77 -14.77 5.72 -3.84
CA PHE A 77 -13.96 6.48 -4.78
C PHE A 77 -13.36 7.68 -4.03
N ASN A 78 -12.04 7.69 -3.85
CA ASN A 78 -11.33 8.84 -3.28
C ASN A 78 -9.83 8.83 -3.64
N ALA A 79 -9.22 10.00 -3.64
CA ALA A 79 -7.77 10.19 -3.64
C ALA A 79 -7.47 11.49 -2.89
N PHE A 80 -6.30 11.60 -2.27
CA PHE A 80 -5.89 12.80 -1.56
C PHE A 80 -4.39 12.83 -1.33
N VAL A 81 -3.88 14.03 -1.03
CA VAL A 81 -2.48 14.28 -0.70
C VAL A 81 -2.38 14.75 0.75
N VAL A 82 -1.48 14.14 1.54
CA VAL A 82 -1.29 14.46 2.98
C VAL A 82 -0.09 15.38 3.22
N ASP A 83 0.87 15.37 2.31
CA ASP A 83 2.04 16.25 2.28
C ASP A 83 2.63 16.31 0.86
N GLY A 84 3.78 16.95 0.67
CA GLY A 84 4.39 17.05 -0.66
C GLY A 84 4.96 15.74 -1.23
N HIS A 85 4.91 14.62 -0.49
CA HIS A 85 5.57 13.36 -0.83
C HIS A 85 4.62 12.15 -0.80
N ASN A 86 3.44 12.26 -0.17
CA ASN A 86 2.53 11.14 0.04
C ASN A 86 1.15 11.43 -0.57
N MET A 87 0.83 10.66 -1.61
CA MET A 87 -0.50 10.60 -2.22
C MET A 87 -1.17 9.28 -1.85
N PHE A 88 -2.47 9.33 -1.58
CA PHE A 88 -3.28 8.17 -1.23
C PHE A 88 -4.37 8.02 -2.28
N ILE A 89 -4.58 6.80 -2.77
CA ILE A 89 -5.64 6.46 -3.71
C ILE A 89 -6.43 5.31 -3.11
N HIS A 90 -7.75 5.45 -2.99
CA HIS A 90 -8.59 4.35 -2.56
C HIS A 90 -8.67 3.27 -3.65
N ALA A 91 -8.71 2.00 -3.26
CA ALA A 91 -8.92 0.88 -4.18
C ALA A 91 -10.19 1.07 -5.02
N GLY A 92 -11.24 1.66 -4.43
CA GLY A 92 -12.48 2.02 -5.12
C GLY A 92 -12.30 2.96 -6.31
N THR A 93 -11.31 3.86 -6.27
CA THR A 93 -10.97 4.73 -7.42
C THR A 93 -10.50 3.89 -8.59
N LEU A 94 -9.59 2.95 -8.34
CA LEU A 94 -9.02 2.08 -9.37
C LEU A 94 -10.05 1.09 -9.90
N MET A 95 -10.88 0.52 -9.03
CA MET A 95 -11.93 -0.45 -9.36
C MET A 95 -13.02 0.17 -10.24
N ASN A 96 -13.50 1.36 -9.86
CA ASN A 96 -14.66 1.98 -10.48
C ASN A 96 -14.33 2.85 -11.71
N ALA A 97 -13.06 3.27 -11.85
CA ALA A 97 -12.62 3.93 -13.07
C ALA A 97 -12.77 2.99 -14.27
N LYS A 98 -13.34 3.49 -15.38
CA LYS A 98 -13.56 2.65 -16.58
C LYS A 98 -12.38 2.71 -17.55
N THR A 99 -11.61 3.79 -17.48
CA THR A 99 -10.49 4.06 -18.37
C THR A 99 -9.25 4.44 -17.57
N PRO A 100 -8.03 4.18 -18.09
CA PRO A 100 -6.81 4.76 -17.56
C PRO A 100 -6.92 6.28 -17.35
N ASN A 101 -7.50 7.00 -18.32
CA ASN A 101 -7.58 8.45 -18.32
C ASN A 101 -8.37 9.03 -17.13
N GLU A 102 -9.35 8.30 -16.58
CA GLU A 102 -10.05 8.70 -15.35
C GLU A 102 -9.10 8.73 -14.14
N VAL A 103 -8.30 7.68 -13.93
CA VAL A 103 -7.31 7.63 -12.83
C VAL A 103 -6.17 8.63 -13.07
N ILE A 104 -5.70 8.76 -14.31
CA ILE A 104 -4.66 9.72 -14.67
C ILE A 104 -5.14 11.16 -14.43
N GLY A 105 -6.41 11.47 -14.72
CA GLY A 105 -7.03 12.75 -14.41
C GLY A 105 -7.04 13.05 -12.91
N VAL A 106 -7.38 12.07 -12.07
CA VAL A 106 -7.29 12.19 -10.60
C VAL A 106 -5.84 12.45 -10.16
N ILE A 107 -4.86 11.68 -10.67
CA ILE A 107 -3.44 11.89 -10.33
C ILE A 107 -2.96 13.29 -10.78
N ALA A 108 -3.40 13.78 -11.93
CA ALA A 108 -3.09 15.11 -12.42
C ALA A 108 -3.66 16.21 -11.52
N HIS A 109 -4.90 16.05 -11.06
CA HIS A 109 -5.54 16.93 -10.07
C HIS A 109 -4.75 16.97 -8.75
N GLU A 110 -4.46 15.80 -8.18
CA GLU A 110 -3.70 15.69 -6.92
C GLU A 110 -2.27 16.24 -7.06
N SER A 111 -1.64 16.10 -8.24
CA SER A 111 -0.35 16.73 -8.54
C SER A 111 -0.45 18.26 -8.55
N GLY A 112 -1.62 18.80 -8.95
CA GLY A 112 -1.95 20.21 -8.82
C GLY A 112 -1.96 20.67 -7.36
N HIS A 113 -2.50 19.85 -6.45
CA HIS A 113 -2.44 20.13 -5.01
C HIS A 113 -1.01 20.18 -4.46
N ILE A 114 -0.14 19.26 -4.91
CA ILE A 114 1.28 19.22 -4.51
C ILE A 114 2.02 20.46 -5.02
N THR A 115 1.93 20.74 -6.31
CA THR A 115 2.63 21.88 -6.95
C THR A 115 2.11 23.24 -6.47
N GLY A 116 0.82 23.36 -6.20
CA GLY A 116 0.21 24.56 -5.65
C GLY A 116 0.59 24.85 -4.19
N GLY A 117 1.16 23.86 -3.47
CA GLY A 117 1.50 24.00 -2.04
C GLY A 117 0.28 24.27 -1.16
N HIS A 118 -0.91 23.88 -1.63
CA HIS A 118 -2.20 24.23 -1.07
C HIS A 118 -2.33 23.81 0.41
N LEU A 119 -1.87 22.59 0.74
CA LEU A 119 -1.91 22.10 2.11
C LEU A 119 -0.99 22.88 3.07
N ALA A 120 0.20 23.30 2.62
CA ALA A 120 1.11 24.11 3.42
C ALA A 120 0.57 25.55 3.61
N ARG A 121 -0.05 26.11 2.57
CA ARG A 121 -0.69 27.44 2.62
C ARG A 121 -1.92 27.43 3.52
N LEU A 122 -2.76 26.42 3.44
CA LEU A 122 -3.91 26.23 4.33
C LEU A 122 -3.45 26.16 5.80
N ARG A 123 -2.45 25.31 6.11
CA ARG A 123 -1.85 25.26 7.46
C ARG A 123 -1.36 26.63 7.91
N SER A 124 -0.63 27.37 7.06
CA SER A 124 -0.15 28.72 7.37
C SER A 124 -1.29 29.72 7.64
N GLN A 125 -2.37 29.68 6.84
CA GLN A 125 -3.53 30.56 7.02
C GLN A 125 -4.28 30.27 8.32
N ILE A 126 -4.45 28.99 8.67
CA ILE A 126 -5.07 28.58 9.93
C ILE A 126 -4.22 29.01 11.11
N SER A 127 -2.90 28.81 11.06
CA SER A 127 -1.98 29.29 12.10
C SER A 127 -2.03 30.81 12.28
N LYS A 128 -2.19 31.56 11.17
CA LYS A 128 -2.37 33.02 11.19
C LYS A 128 -3.74 33.46 11.71
N ALA A 129 -4.80 32.69 11.45
CA ALA A 129 -6.17 32.98 11.87
C ALA A 129 -6.39 32.82 13.40
N LYS A 130 -5.45 32.21 14.13
CA LYS A 130 -5.45 32.01 15.59
C LYS A 130 -6.75 31.41 16.17
N SER A 131 -7.59 30.78 15.37
CA SER A 131 -8.88 30.24 15.80
C SER A 131 -8.77 28.74 16.10
N ALA A 132 -8.62 28.41 17.39
CA ALA A 132 -8.65 27.02 17.87
C ALA A 132 -9.92 26.27 17.42
N ALA A 133 -11.05 26.99 17.28
CA ALA A 133 -12.31 26.43 16.77
C ALA A 133 -12.23 25.98 15.30
N LEU A 134 -11.53 26.73 14.43
CA LEU A 134 -11.34 26.35 13.03
C LEU A 134 -10.37 25.15 12.92
N MET A 135 -9.32 25.11 13.74
CA MET A 135 -8.43 23.95 13.83
C MET A 135 -9.18 22.69 14.27
N LEU A 136 -9.99 22.76 15.33
CA LEU A 136 -10.79 21.62 15.83
C LEU A 136 -11.79 21.10 14.78
N GLN A 137 -12.42 22.00 14.01
CA GLN A 137 -13.33 21.60 12.94
C GLN A 137 -12.61 20.96 11.75
N LEU A 138 -11.46 21.50 11.33
CA LEU A 138 -10.67 20.95 10.23
C LEU A 138 -10.05 19.59 10.58
N LEU A 139 -9.60 19.42 11.83
CA LEU A 139 -9.17 18.13 12.37
C LEU A 139 -10.33 17.12 12.38
N GLY A 140 -11.54 17.57 12.70
CA GLY A 140 -12.75 16.76 12.59
C GLY A 140 -13.00 16.25 11.17
N LEU A 141 -12.88 17.12 10.16
CA LEU A 141 -13.05 16.74 8.75
C LEU A 141 -11.95 15.78 8.25
N ALA A 142 -10.69 16.02 8.62
CA ALA A 142 -9.59 15.11 8.29
C ALA A 142 -9.75 13.73 8.94
N ALA A 143 -10.25 13.69 10.18
CA ALA A 143 -10.55 12.44 10.88
C ALA A 143 -11.75 11.67 10.27
N MET A 144 -12.72 12.36 9.67
CA MET A 144 -13.80 11.72 8.90
C MET A 144 -13.29 11.12 7.59
N ALA A 145 -12.44 11.85 6.86
CA ALA A 145 -11.83 11.37 5.62
C ALA A 145 -10.91 10.16 5.85
N ALA A 146 -10.30 10.06 7.03
CA ALA A 146 -9.48 8.92 7.46
C ALA A 146 -10.27 7.78 8.15
N GLY A 147 -11.61 7.85 8.22
CA GLY A 147 -12.45 6.80 8.81
C GLY A 147 -12.36 6.64 10.34
N ALA A 148 -11.73 7.58 11.06
CA ALA A 148 -11.35 7.42 12.47
C ALA A 148 -12.51 7.58 13.49
N PHE A 149 -13.74 7.88 13.07
CA PHE A 149 -14.87 8.16 13.96
C PHE A 149 -15.93 7.05 14.08
N GLY A 150 -15.62 5.81 13.73
CA GLY A 150 -16.54 4.68 13.88
C GLY A 150 -16.90 4.26 15.32
N GLY A 151 -16.41 4.92 16.39
CA GLY A 151 -16.51 4.32 17.73
C GLY A 151 -16.33 5.19 18.99
N ALA A 152 -16.50 6.51 18.96
CA ALA A 152 -16.43 7.33 20.18
C ALA A 152 -17.83 7.79 20.65
N PRO A 153 -18.45 7.12 21.65
CA PRO A 153 -19.70 7.59 22.24
C PRO A 153 -19.40 8.76 23.18
N GLY A 154 -19.84 9.97 22.82
CA GLY A 154 -19.76 11.13 23.74
C GLY A 154 -19.63 12.51 23.10
N ILE A 155 -19.28 12.60 21.81
CA ILE A 155 -19.27 13.88 21.06
C ILE A 155 -20.52 14.01 20.17
N GLY A 156 -21.62 13.40 20.63
CA GLY A 156 -22.86 13.25 19.85
C GLY A 156 -23.62 14.57 19.70
N GLN A 157 -23.87 14.92 18.42
CA GLN A 157 -25.05 15.60 17.84
C GLN A 157 -25.64 16.89 18.45
N ALA A 158 -25.53 17.16 19.75
CA ALA A 158 -26.13 18.31 20.43
C ALA A 158 -25.27 19.58 20.36
N GLY A 159 -23.95 19.47 20.19
CA GLY A 159 -23.05 20.63 20.04
C GLY A 159 -22.90 21.13 18.59
N MET A 160 -23.24 20.29 17.61
CA MET A 160 -23.07 20.57 16.19
C MET A 160 -24.21 21.41 15.60
N GLY A 161 -25.43 21.36 16.18
CA GLY A 161 -26.61 22.02 15.61
C GLY A 161 -26.61 23.56 15.68
N VAL A 162 -25.82 24.15 16.58
CA VAL A 162 -25.76 25.61 16.76
C VAL A 162 -24.71 26.27 15.84
N ALA A 163 -23.78 25.49 15.27
CA ALA A 163 -22.71 26.01 14.41
C ALA A 163 -23.13 26.14 12.92
N TYR A 164 -24.22 25.51 12.48
CA TYR A 164 -24.64 25.52 11.08
C TYR A 164 -25.48 26.76 10.67
N GLY A 165 -26.05 27.48 11.63
CA GLY A 165 -27.02 28.56 11.36
C GLY A 165 -26.47 29.99 11.35
N GLY A 166 -25.17 30.19 11.60
CA GLY A 166 -24.57 31.52 11.76
C GLY A 166 -23.77 31.94 10.53
N GLN A 167 -23.96 33.18 10.10
CA GLN A 167 -23.26 33.89 9.03
C GLN A 167 -21.75 34.08 9.30
N ASP A 168 -20.99 33.04 9.61
CA ASP A 168 -19.57 33.17 9.92
C ASP A 168 -18.77 33.48 8.65
N ALA A 169 -18.30 34.72 8.54
CA ALA A 169 -17.46 35.18 7.44
C ALA A 169 -16.16 34.37 7.35
N ALA A 170 -15.68 33.81 8.47
CA ALA A 170 -14.51 32.96 8.50
C ALA A 170 -14.76 31.63 7.78
N MET A 171 -15.92 31.01 7.99
CA MET A 171 -16.28 29.76 7.31
C MET A 171 -16.47 29.98 5.80
N ARG A 172 -17.14 31.07 5.41
CA ARG A 172 -17.29 31.43 3.99
C ARG A 172 -15.95 31.72 3.31
N SER A 173 -15.02 32.36 4.02
CA SER A 173 -13.66 32.60 3.54
C SER A 173 -12.89 31.30 3.33
N VAL A 174 -12.97 30.34 4.26
CA VAL A 174 -12.30 29.04 4.13
C VAL A 174 -12.89 28.20 3.00
N LEU A 175 -14.22 28.21 2.82
CA LEU A 175 -14.89 27.51 1.72
C LEU A 175 -14.56 28.13 0.35
N ALA A 176 -14.56 29.47 0.26
CA ALA A 176 -14.14 30.17 -0.96
C ALA A 176 -12.67 29.91 -1.28
N TYR A 177 -11.80 29.96 -0.27
CA TYR A 177 -10.38 29.63 -0.43
C TYR A 177 -10.19 28.21 -0.97
N ARG A 178 -10.89 27.21 -0.41
CA ARG A 178 -10.86 25.83 -0.93
C ARG A 178 -11.32 25.74 -2.38
N GLN A 179 -12.38 26.47 -2.74
CA GLN A 179 -12.85 26.50 -4.13
C GLN A 179 -11.81 27.09 -5.10
N ASP A 180 -11.06 28.10 -4.68
CA ASP A 180 -9.94 28.66 -5.45
C ASP A 180 -8.79 27.64 -5.59
N GLU A 181 -8.47 26.90 -4.52
CA GLU A 181 -7.46 25.83 -4.55
C GLU A 181 -7.85 24.68 -5.49
N GLU A 182 -9.11 24.29 -5.47
CA GLU A 182 -9.67 23.27 -6.36
C GLU A 182 -9.61 23.71 -7.83
N SER A 183 -9.98 24.96 -8.12
CA SER A 183 -9.94 25.50 -9.50
C SER A 183 -8.50 25.63 -10.02
N SER A 184 -7.57 26.00 -9.12
CA SER A 184 -6.14 26.03 -9.40
C SER A 184 -5.59 24.62 -9.68
N ALA A 185 -5.99 23.62 -8.89
CA ALA A 185 -5.61 22.23 -9.09
C ALA A 185 -6.16 21.66 -10.40
N ASP A 186 -7.41 21.99 -10.77
CA ASP A 186 -8.00 21.61 -12.06
C ASP A 186 -7.18 22.17 -13.23
N GLN A 187 -6.85 23.46 -13.18
CA GLN A 187 -6.08 24.13 -14.24
C GLN A 187 -4.67 23.56 -14.36
N ALA A 188 -4.01 23.29 -13.23
CA ALA A 188 -2.71 22.63 -13.20
C ALA A 188 -2.80 21.21 -13.78
N GLY A 189 -3.81 20.43 -13.36
CA GLY A 189 -4.08 19.09 -13.86
C GLY A 189 -4.22 19.05 -15.38
N VAL A 190 -5.06 19.92 -15.95
CA VAL A 190 -5.21 20.01 -17.42
C VAL A 190 -3.91 20.47 -18.09
N THR A 191 -3.14 21.35 -17.45
CA THR A 191 -1.80 21.74 -17.96
C THR A 191 -0.87 20.53 -18.04
N PHE A 192 -0.84 19.66 -17.03
CA PHE A 192 -0.03 18.44 -17.02
C PHE A 192 -0.52 17.41 -18.05
N LEU A 193 -1.83 17.25 -18.21
CA LEU A 193 -2.42 16.38 -19.23
C LEU A 193 -2.06 16.88 -20.63
N ASN A 194 -2.14 18.19 -20.89
CA ASN A 194 -1.71 18.78 -22.16
C ASN A 194 -0.21 18.59 -22.42
N ALA A 195 0.63 18.80 -21.41
CA ALA A 195 2.08 18.59 -21.52
C ALA A 195 2.44 17.13 -21.84
N THR A 196 1.66 16.18 -21.32
CA THR A 196 1.82 14.74 -21.60
C THR A 196 1.02 14.26 -22.82
N LYS A 197 0.32 15.16 -23.52
CA LYS A 197 -0.53 14.88 -24.69
C LYS A 197 -1.65 13.88 -24.40
N GLN A 198 -2.14 13.86 -23.16
CA GLN A 198 -3.24 13.01 -22.74
C GLN A 198 -4.55 13.79 -22.76
N SER A 199 -5.66 13.12 -22.99
CA SER A 199 -6.97 13.77 -22.93
C SER A 199 -7.30 14.19 -21.50
N GLY A 200 -8.01 15.31 -21.36
CA GLY A 200 -8.63 15.71 -20.10
C GLY A 200 -10.02 15.10 -19.88
N ARG A 201 -10.52 14.30 -20.83
CA ARG A 201 -11.89 13.79 -20.81
C ARG A 201 -12.16 12.90 -19.61
N GLY A 202 -11.24 12.03 -19.22
CA GLY A 202 -11.37 11.16 -18.05
C GLY A 202 -11.48 11.95 -16.74
N MET A 203 -10.84 13.12 -16.65
CA MET A 203 -11.01 14.02 -15.51
C MET A 203 -12.45 14.56 -15.44
N VAL A 204 -13.00 14.99 -16.59
CA VAL A 204 -14.42 15.40 -16.69
C VAL A 204 -15.36 14.24 -16.36
N ASP A 205 -15.17 13.08 -16.98
CA ASP A 205 -16.04 11.90 -16.80
C ASP A 205 -16.07 11.44 -15.34
N THR A 206 -14.91 11.49 -14.66
CA THR A 206 -14.79 11.19 -13.23
C THR A 206 -15.62 12.17 -12.40
N PHE A 207 -15.44 13.47 -12.67
CA PHE A 207 -16.07 14.55 -11.91
C PHE A 207 -17.58 14.60 -12.12
N GLU A 208 -18.05 14.39 -13.36
CA GLU A 208 -19.48 14.23 -13.67
C GLU A 208 -20.08 13.03 -12.96
N THR A 209 -19.39 11.89 -12.96
CA THR A 209 -19.85 10.67 -12.28
C THR A 209 -20.02 10.90 -10.78
N MET A 210 -19.11 11.66 -10.16
CA MET A 210 -19.21 12.03 -8.75
C MET A 210 -20.37 12.98 -8.49
N ALA A 211 -20.49 14.06 -9.28
CA ALA A 211 -21.56 15.04 -9.14
C ALA A 211 -22.95 14.41 -9.28
N ASN A 212 -23.12 13.48 -10.22
CA ASN A 212 -24.39 12.79 -10.46
C ASN A 212 -24.77 11.81 -9.34
N LYS A 213 -23.79 11.23 -8.63
CA LYS A 213 -24.03 10.33 -7.48
C LYS A 213 -24.56 11.04 -6.23
N LEU A 214 -24.50 12.38 -6.17
CA LEU A 214 -25.11 13.17 -5.08
C LEU A 214 -26.64 13.12 -5.09
N LEU A 215 -27.25 12.89 -6.25
CA LEU A 215 -28.71 13.03 -6.45
C LEU A 215 -29.49 11.71 -6.23
N GLY A 216 -28.79 10.60 -5.96
CA GLY A 216 -29.34 9.24 -6.04
C GLY A 216 -29.83 8.62 -4.72
N VAL A 217 -28.98 8.37 -3.72
CA VAL A 217 -29.31 7.69 -2.44
C VAL A 217 -28.25 8.03 -1.37
N GLN A 218 -28.65 7.98 -0.09
CA GLN A 218 -27.90 8.19 1.16
C GLN A 218 -26.36 8.11 1.08
N GLY A 219 -25.69 9.23 1.38
CA GLY A 219 -24.25 9.33 1.59
C GLY A 219 -23.57 10.27 0.59
N ILE A 220 -22.99 11.38 1.08
CA ILE A 220 -22.17 12.26 0.25
C ILE A 220 -20.88 11.49 -0.11
N ASN A 221 -20.57 11.35 -1.40
CA ASN A 221 -19.33 10.74 -1.88
C ASN A 221 -18.12 11.33 -1.10
N PRO A 222 -17.28 10.51 -0.44
CA PRO A 222 -16.13 11.01 0.34
C PRO A 222 -15.24 11.98 -0.46
N TYR A 223 -15.04 11.73 -1.75
CA TYR A 223 -14.27 12.64 -2.61
C TYR A 223 -14.89 14.05 -2.70
N LEU A 224 -16.21 14.18 -2.69
CA LEU A 224 -16.87 15.49 -2.73
C LEU A 224 -16.87 16.21 -1.38
N GLN A 225 -16.55 15.50 -0.29
CA GLN A 225 -16.34 16.10 1.03
C GLN A 225 -14.94 16.74 1.10
N THR A 226 -13.95 16.15 0.43
CA THR A 226 -12.58 16.67 0.34
C THR A 226 -12.41 17.67 -0.81
N HIS A 227 -13.11 17.46 -1.94
CA HIS A 227 -13.08 18.26 -3.16
C HIS A 227 -14.48 18.78 -3.55
N PRO A 228 -14.95 19.89 -2.96
CA PRO A 228 -16.23 20.48 -3.31
C PRO A 228 -16.30 20.84 -4.81
N MET A 229 -17.40 20.46 -5.46
CA MET A 229 -17.58 20.63 -6.91
C MET A 229 -18.90 21.33 -7.24
N PRO A 230 -18.98 22.66 -7.14
CA PRO A 230 -20.14 23.40 -7.62
C PRO A 230 -20.28 23.23 -9.14
N GLN A 231 -21.51 23.30 -9.65
CA GLN A 231 -21.79 23.13 -11.09
C GLN A 231 -20.93 24.06 -11.97
N GLN A 232 -20.68 25.29 -11.51
CA GLN A 232 -19.82 26.25 -12.20
C GLN A 232 -18.37 25.76 -12.39
N ARG A 233 -17.79 25.08 -11.40
CA ARG A 233 -16.43 24.51 -11.50
C ARG A 233 -16.37 23.41 -12.57
N LEU A 234 -17.38 22.55 -12.60
CA LEU A 234 -17.49 21.49 -13.61
C LEU A 234 -17.60 22.06 -15.03
N GLU A 235 -18.39 23.12 -15.22
CA GLU A 235 -18.50 23.77 -16.53
C GLU A 235 -17.19 24.46 -16.96
N GLN A 236 -16.47 25.09 -16.04
CA GLN A 236 -15.14 25.65 -16.32
C GLN A 236 -14.12 24.56 -16.70
N LEU A 237 -14.12 23.44 -15.99
CA LEU A 237 -13.27 22.30 -16.33
C LEU A 237 -13.60 21.75 -17.72
N LYS A 238 -14.89 21.61 -18.06
CA LYS A 238 -15.33 21.18 -19.41
C LYS A 238 -14.82 22.12 -20.49
N GLU A 239 -14.96 23.43 -20.30
CA GLU A 239 -14.46 24.42 -21.27
C GLU A 239 -12.94 24.28 -21.45
N LEU A 240 -12.20 24.20 -20.35
CA LEU A 240 -10.75 24.04 -20.37
C LEU A 240 -10.32 22.76 -21.10
N VAL A 241 -10.97 21.63 -20.79
CA VAL A 241 -10.67 20.32 -21.37
C VAL A 241 -11.04 20.24 -22.84
N THR A 242 -12.20 20.75 -23.24
CA THR A 242 -12.66 20.73 -24.64
C THR A 242 -11.84 21.65 -25.54
N SER A 243 -11.23 22.71 -24.98
CA SER A 243 -10.31 23.58 -25.72
C SER A 243 -8.95 22.93 -26.02
N SER A 244 -8.61 21.81 -25.37
CA SER A 244 -7.34 21.12 -25.57
C SER A 244 -7.23 20.48 -26.95
N PRO A 245 -6.07 20.61 -27.65
CA PRO A 245 -5.82 19.88 -28.89
C PRO A 245 -5.77 18.35 -28.69
N TYR A 246 -5.66 17.87 -27.45
CA TYR A 246 -5.58 16.46 -27.10
C TYR A 246 -6.90 15.89 -26.58
N TYR A 247 -8.00 16.66 -26.64
CA TYR A 247 -9.31 16.23 -26.14
C TYR A 247 -9.76 14.87 -26.69
N ASN A 248 -9.53 14.63 -27.98
CA ASN A 248 -9.93 13.39 -28.65
C ASN A 248 -8.88 12.26 -28.59
N ASN A 249 -7.78 12.46 -27.86
CA ASN A 249 -6.80 11.38 -27.67
C ASN A 249 -7.43 10.27 -26.82
N VAL A 250 -7.21 9.03 -27.25
CA VAL A 250 -7.68 7.84 -26.55
C VAL A 250 -6.52 7.12 -25.88
N ASP A 251 -6.79 6.47 -24.76
CA ASP A 251 -5.78 5.65 -24.09
C ASP A 251 -5.30 4.51 -25.01
N PRO A 252 -4.01 4.19 -25.01
CA PRO A 252 -3.50 3.05 -25.77
C PRO A 252 -4.22 1.75 -25.36
N PRO A 253 -4.59 0.87 -26.32
CA PRO A 253 -5.29 -0.39 -26.00
C PRO A 253 -4.56 -1.27 -24.98
N GLU A 254 -3.22 -1.26 -25.01
CA GLU A 254 -2.40 -1.98 -24.02
C GLU A 254 -2.58 -1.42 -22.61
N LEU A 255 -2.66 -0.09 -22.47
CA LEU A 255 -2.87 0.57 -21.18
C LEU A 255 -4.27 0.27 -20.63
N GLN A 256 -5.28 0.30 -21.50
CA GLN A 256 -6.64 -0.11 -21.15
C GLN A 256 -6.68 -1.58 -20.69
N PHE A 257 -5.99 -2.48 -21.41
CA PHE A 257 -5.91 -3.88 -21.00
C PHE A 257 -5.27 -4.04 -19.61
N ARG A 258 -4.13 -3.39 -19.35
CA ARG A 258 -3.50 -3.38 -18.01
C ARG A 258 -4.44 -2.85 -16.93
N HIS A 259 -5.19 -1.79 -17.24
CA HIS A 259 -6.20 -1.22 -16.35
C HIS A 259 -7.30 -2.21 -16.00
N ASP A 260 -7.87 -2.88 -17.00
CA ASP A 260 -8.93 -3.86 -16.79
C ASP A 260 -8.44 -5.10 -16.03
N MET A 261 -7.18 -5.51 -16.23
CA MET A 261 -6.54 -6.57 -15.43
C MET A 261 -6.39 -6.19 -13.96
N VAL A 262 -5.91 -4.97 -13.66
CA VAL A 262 -5.83 -4.47 -12.28
C VAL A 262 -7.21 -4.37 -11.64
N ARG A 263 -8.20 -3.84 -12.36
CA ARG A 263 -9.59 -3.78 -11.89
C ARG A 263 -10.11 -5.18 -11.54
N ALA A 264 -9.92 -6.14 -12.43
CA ALA A 264 -10.29 -7.53 -12.20
C ALA A 264 -9.58 -8.13 -10.99
N LYS A 265 -8.28 -7.87 -10.83
CA LYS A 265 -7.49 -8.34 -9.66
C LYS A 265 -8.07 -7.78 -8.36
N LEU A 266 -8.25 -6.46 -8.29
CA LEU A 266 -8.80 -5.77 -7.12
C LEU A 266 -10.21 -6.26 -6.80
N TYR A 267 -11.10 -6.37 -7.79
CA TYR A 267 -12.42 -6.96 -7.58
C TYR A 267 -12.32 -8.40 -7.08
N GLY A 268 -11.45 -9.24 -7.66
CA GLY A 268 -11.21 -10.61 -7.22
C GLY A 268 -10.86 -10.72 -5.73
N PHE A 269 -10.01 -9.83 -5.23
CA PHE A 269 -9.57 -9.81 -3.83
C PHE A 269 -10.52 -9.08 -2.87
N LEU A 270 -11.22 -8.03 -3.32
CA LEU A 270 -11.95 -7.12 -2.43
C LEU A 270 -13.47 -7.31 -2.48
N ASP A 271 -14.05 -7.75 -3.60
CA ASP A 271 -15.50 -8.01 -3.66
C ASP A 271 -15.87 -9.25 -2.84
N GLN A 272 -17.12 -9.28 -2.38
CA GLN A 272 -17.76 -10.50 -1.94
C GLN A 272 -17.94 -11.44 -3.14
N PRO A 273 -17.71 -12.77 -2.99
CA PRO A 273 -17.77 -13.70 -4.12
C PRO A 273 -19.06 -13.60 -4.95
N GLN A 274 -20.23 -13.46 -4.31
CA GLN A 274 -21.51 -13.33 -5.02
C GLN A 274 -21.57 -12.07 -5.89
N THR A 275 -21.13 -10.92 -5.36
CA THR A 275 -21.07 -9.66 -6.10
C THR A 275 -20.13 -9.78 -7.29
N LEU A 276 -18.99 -10.43 -7.09
CA LEU A 276 -18.02 -10.66 -8.17
C LEU A 276 -18.59 -11.52 -9.28
N PHE A 277 -19.25 -12.63 -8.96
CA PHE A 277 -19.82 -13.52 -10.00
C PHE A 277 -20.98 -12.88 -10.77
N ASN A 278 -21.64 -11.87 -10.20
CA ASN A 278 -22.60 -11.04 -10.93
C ASN A 278 -21.89 -10.03 -11.86
N ARG A 279 -20.78 -9.44 -11.40
CA ARG A 279 -19.96 -8.50 -12.18
C ARG A 279 -19.24 -9.18 -13.35
N TYR A 280 -18.70 -10.37 -13.11
CA TYR A 280 -17.97 -11.20 -14.07
C TYR A 280 -18.68 -12.55 -14.24
N PRO A 281 -19.87 -12.57 -14.89
CA PRO A 281 -20.65 -13.79 -15.06
C PRO A 281 -19.88 -14.83 -15.87
N LYS A 282 -20.23 -16.12 -15.72
CA LYS A 282 -19.54 -17.23 -16.43
C LYS A 282 -19.57 -17.10 -17.95
N THR A 283 -20.53 -16.35 -18.50
CA THR A 283 -20.64 -16.04 -19.93
C THR A 283 -19.58 -15.06 -20.41
N ASP A 284 -19.02 -14.25 -19.51
CA ASP A 284 -17.89 -13.37 -19.80
C ASP A 284 -16.59 -14.17 -19.72
N VAL A 285 -16.06 -14.53 -20.90
CA VAL A 285 -14.81 -15.27 -21.08
C VAL A 285 -13.62 -14.35 -21.36
N SER A 286 -13.76 -13.05 -21.13
CA SER A 286 -12.64 -12.12 -21.22
C SER A 286 -11.55 -12.46 -20.19
N MET A 287 -10.30 -12.11 -20.53
CA MET A 287 -9.15 -12.38 -19.65
C MET A 287 -9.28 -11.72 -18.27
N PRO A 288 -9.73 -10.44 -18.14
CA PRO A 288 -10.02 -9.84 -16.84
C PRO A 288 -11.08 -10.63 -16.06
N ALA A 289 -12.16 -11.07 -16.70
CA ALA A 289 -13.22 -11.83 -16.02
C ALA A 289 -12.73 -13.20 -15.52
N LEU A 290 -11.93 -13.90 -16.33
CA LEU A 290 -11.28 -15.14 -15.95
C LEU A 290 -10.31 -14.93 -14.78
N TYR A 291 -9.53 -13.85 -14.80
CA TYR A 291 -8.58 -13.51 -13.76
C TYR A 291 -9.26 -13.19 -12.43
N ALA A 292 -10.28 -12.33 -12.44
CA ALA A 292 -11.08 -12.01 -11.26
C ALA A 292 -11.69 -13.28 -10.64
N ARG A 293 -12.28 -14.15 -11.47
CA ARG A 293 -12.88 -15.40 -11.01
C ARG A 293 -11.85 -16.40 -10.48
N ALA A 294 -10.64 -16.44 -11.03
CA ALA A 294 -9.55 -17.28 -10.50
C ALA A 294 -9.20 -16.89 -9.07
N ILE A 295 -9.06 -15.59 -8.82
CA ILE A 295 -8.77 -15.04 -7.49
C ILE A 295 -9.91 -15.30 -6.51
N ALA A 296 -11.17 -15.08 -6.90
CA ALA A 296 -12.29 -15.37 -6.01
C ALA A 296 -12.49 -16.88 -5.77
N THR A 297 -12.22 -17.72 -6.76
CA THR A 297 -12.25 -19.18 -6.59
C THR A 297 -11.19 -19.61 -5.58
N TYR A 298 -10.00 -19.01 -5.60
CA TYR A 298 -8.98 -19.25 -4.57
C TYR A 298 -9.48 -18.85 -3.18
N ARG A 299 -10.03 -17.64 -3.04
CA ARG A 299 -10.55 -17.15 -1.75
C ARG A 299 -11.72 -18.00 -1.21
N GLN A 300 -12.56 -18.52 -2.09
CA GLN A 300 -13.76 -19.26 -1.71
C GLN A 300 -13.53 -20.77 -1.54
N SER A 301 -12.67 -21.36 -2.37
CA SER A 301 -12.55 -22.82 -2.54
C SER A 301 -11.12 -23.33 -2.45
N GLY A 302 -10.15 -22.44 -2.24
CA GLY A 302 -8.75 -22.78 -2.01
C GLY A 302 -7.96 -23.08 -3.28
N VAL A 303 -6.67 -23.35 -3.06
CA VAL A 303 -5.64 -23.50 -4.09
C VAL A 303 -5.94 -24.57 -5.13
N GLN A 304 -6.52 -25.70 -4.74
CA GLN A 304 -6.79 -26.81 -5.66
C GLN A 304 -7.84 -26.44 -6.72
N ALA A 305 -8.85 -25.66 -6.34
CA ALA A 305 -9.92 -25.24 -7.24
C ALA A 305 -9.47 -24.13 -8.20
N ALA A 306 -8.59 -23.23 -7.74
CA ALA A 306 -8.13 -22.09 -8.52
C ALA A 306 -6.99 -22.41 -9.50
N MET A 307 -6.18 -23.44 -9.21
CA MET A 307 -4.97 -23.71 -9.99
C MET A 307 -5.21 -23.97 -11.48
N PRO A 308 -6.23 -24.76 -11.89
CA PRO A 308 -6.54 -24.93 -13.31
C PRO A 308 -6.91 -23.62 -14.02
N GLN A 309 -7.50 -22.67 -13.29
CA GLN A 309 -7.91 -21.37 -13.86
C GLN A 309 -6.70 -20.45 -14.07
N ILE A 310 -5.77 -20.39 -13.11
CA ILE A 310 -4.54 -19.59 -13.29
C ILE A 310 -3.60 -20.23 -14.33
N ASP A 311 -3.55 -21.56 -14.41
CA ASP A 311 -2.79 -22.26 -15.44
C ASP A 311 -3.32 -21.98 -16.86
N ALA A 312 -4.64 -21.91 -17.02
CA ALA A 312 -5.26 -21.52 -18.29
C ALA A 312 -4.92 -20.06 -18.67
N LEU A 313 -4.87 -19.14 -17.70
CA LEU A 313 -4.46 -17.76 -17.91
C LEU A 313 -2.99 -17.65 -18.35
N ILE A 314 -2.10 -18.39 -17.68
CA ILE A 314 -0.68 -18.50 -18.06
C ILE A 314 -0.55 -19.05 -19.49
N ALA A 315 -1.28 -20.10 -19.84
CA ALA A 315 -1.23 -20.67 -21.19
C ALA A 315 -1.73 -19.68 -22.25
N ALA A 316 -2.75 -18.87 -21.92
CA ALA A 316 -3.31 -17.87 -22.83
C ALA A 316 -2.41 -16.63 -23.00
N LYS A 317 -1.67 -16.24 -21.96
CA LYS A 317 -0.78 -15.08 -21.97
C LYS A 317 0.51 -15.36 -21.16
N PRO A 318 1.47 -16.10 -21.73
CA PRO A 318 2.65 -16.58 -21.00
C PRO A 318 3.67 -15.48 -20.70
N ASP A 319 3.52 -14.29 -21.29
CA ASP A 319 4.36 -13.11 -21.10
C ASP A 319 3.84 -12.17 -19.98
N TRP A 320 2.75 -12.53 -19.29
CA TRP A 320 2.18 -11.70 -18.21
C TRP A 320 2.75 -12.12 -16.84
N PRO A 321 3.68 -11.35 -16.25
CA PRO A 321 4.35 -11.74 -14.99
C PRO A 321 3.38 -11.99 -13.84
N TYR A 322 2.27 -11.25 -13.79
CA TYR A 322 1.34 -11.25 -12.66
C TYR A 322 0.51 -12.53 -12.56
N PHE A 323 0.40 -13.32 -13.63
CA PHE A 323 -0.21 -14.65 -13.53
C PHE A 323 0.69 -15.64 -12.79
N TYR A 324 2.00 -15.56 -13.02
CA TYR A 324 2.97 -16.35 -12.29
C TYR A 324 3.12 -15.84 -10.85
N GLU A 325 3.07 -14.52 -10.64
CA GLU A 325 2.98 -13.90 -9.31
C GLU A 325 1.81 -14.53 -8.51
N ILE A 326 0.59 -14.46 -9.06
CA ILE A 326 -0.62 -14.95 -8.39
C ILE A 326 -0.60 -16.46 -8.17
N LYS A 327 -0.09 -17.23 -9.14
CA LYS A 327 0.12 -18.68 -8.95
C LYS A 327 1.08 -18.95 -7.79
N GLY A 328 2.18 -18.21 -7.73
CA GLY A 328 3.14 -18.27 -6.64
C GLY A 328 2.52 -17.91 -5.29
N GLN A 329 1.75 -16.83 -5.24
CA GLN A 329 1.03 -16.38 -4.06
C GLN A 329 0.06 -17.46 -3.55
N PHE A 330 -0.79 -18.01 -4.41
CA PHE A 330 -1.75 -19.07 -4.03
C PHE A 330 -1.04 -20.28 -3.41
N LEU A 331 0.08 -20.70 -3.99
CA LEU A 331 0.87 -21.83 -3.50
C LEU A 331 1.54 -21.50 -2.16
N PHE A 332 2.12 -20.30 -2.04
CA PHE A 332 2.82 -19.86 -0.84
C PHE A 332 1.87 -19.72 0.36
N GLU A 333 0.77 -19.00 0.18
CA GLU A 333 -0.25 -18.79 1.22
C GLU A 333 -0.96 -20.08 1.63
N SER A 334 -1.02 -21.07 0.73
CA SER A 334 -1.53 -22.41 1.05
C SER A 334 -0.51 -23.32 1.74
N GLY A 335 0.62 -22.76 2.20
CA GLY A 335 1.64 -23.48 2.96
C GLY A 335 2.57 -24.33 2.09
N ASN A 336 2.64 -24.08 0.78
CA ASN A 336 3.54 -24.79 -0.13
C ASN A 336 4.60 -23.85 -0.75
N PRO A 337 5.56 -23.37 0.06
CA PRO A 337 6.59 -22.45 -0.41
C PRO A 337 7.51 -23.07 -1.48
N ALA A 338 7.76 -24.39 -1.41
CA ALA A 338 8.58 -25.09 -2.40
C ALA A 338 7.94 -25.06 -3.81
N ALA A 339 6.63 -25.29 -3.90
CA ALA A 339 5.91 -25.20 -5.17
C ALA A 339 5.81 -23.75 -5.69
N ALA A 340 5.79 -22.76 -4.79
CA ALA A 340 5.73 -21.34 -5.16
C ALA A 340 7.00 -20.83 -5.85
N VAL A 341 8.17 -21.42 -5.57
CA VAL A 341 9.46 -20.92 -6.09
C VAL A 341 9.52 -20.85 -7.63
N VAL A 342 9.07 -21.90 -8.32
CA VAL A 342 9.15 -21.96 -9.79
C VAL A 342 8.34 -20.84 -10.47
N PRO A 343 7.02 -20.69 -10.20
CA PRO A 343 6.26 -19.59 -10.79
C PRO A 343 6.80 -18.22 -10.36
N LEU A 344 7.24 -18.04 -9.11
CA LEU A 344 7.81 -16.76 -8.68
C LEU A 344 9.13 -16.41 -9.37
N ARG A 345 9.97 -17.38 -9.71
CA ARG A 345 11.17 -17.16 -10.54
C ARG A 345 10.80 -16.71 -11.95
N GLU A 346 9.75 -17.31 -12.53
CA GLU A 346 9.25 -16.89 -13.85
C GLU A 346 8.70 -15.46 -13.79
N ALA A 347 7.94 -15.13 -12.76
CA ALA A 347 7.44 -13.77 -12.52
C ALA A 347 8.59 -12.75 -12.43
N VAL A 348 9.68 -13.08 -11.71
CA VAL A 348 10.89 -12.23 -11.64
C VAL A 348 11.63 -12.16 -12.98
N THR A 349 11.61 -13.22 -13.78
CA THR A 349 12.22 -13.22 -15.12
C THR A 349 11.51 -12.26 -16.07
N LEU A 350 10.17 -12.28 -16.03
CA LEU A 350 9.30 -11.41 -16.83
C LEU A 350 9.25 -9.96 -16.30
N ALA A 351 9.39 -9.78 -14.98
CA ALA A 351 9.37 -8.48 -14.32
C ALA A 351 10.59 -8.29 -13.38
N PRO A 352 11.82 -8.18 -13.94
CA PRO A 352 13.05 -8.18 -13.14
C PRO A 352 13.22 -6.94 -12.27
N ASN A 353 12.42 -5.90 -12.48
CA ASN A 353 12.51 -4.67 -11.70
C ASN A 353 11.39 -4.51 -10.69
N GLU A 354 10.48 -5.48 -10.57
CA GLU A 354 9.34 -5.40 -9.64
C GLU A 354 9.73 -5.86 -8.23
N PRO A 355 9.85 -4.93 -7.25
CA PRO A 355 10.36 -5.21 -5.92
C PRO A 355 9.46 -6.18 -5.14
N LEU A 356 8.14 -6.03 -5.22
CA LEU A 356 7.19 -6.87 -4.48
C LEU A 356 7.24 -8.34 -4.92
N ILE A 357 7.35 -8.62 -6.21
CA ILE A 357 7.52 -9.99 -6.73
C ILE A 357 8.83 -10.60 -6.22
N ARG A 358 9.91 -9.80 -6.17
CA ARG A 358 11.20 -10.24 -5.63
C ARG A 358 11.16 -10.51 -4.12
N VAL A 359 10.44 -9.69 -3.36
CA VAL A 359 10.20 -9.94 -1.92
C VAL A 359 9.45 -11.25 -1.73
N MET A 360 8.38 -11.47 -2.50
CA MET A 360 7.61 -12.72 -2.44
C MET A 360 8.44 -13.95 -2.85
N LEU A 361 9.29 -13.85 -3.88
CA LEU A 361 10.24 -14.91 -4.22
C LEU A 361 11.23 -15.17 -3.07
N GLY A 362 11.79 -14.12 -2.48
CA GLY A 362 12.66 -14.24 -1.30
C GLY A 362 11.98 -14.95 -0.14
N GLN A 363 10.73 -14.62 0.14
CA GLN A 363 9.91 -15.29 1.16
C GLN A 363 9.67 -16.76 0.84
N ALA A 364 9.31 -17.10 -0.40
CA ALA A 364 9.12 -18.48 -0.82
C ALA A 364 10.41 -19.31 -0.72
N LEU A 365 11.53 -18.77 -1.19
CA LEU A 365 12.85 -19.40 -1.08
C LEU A 365 13.22 -19.68 0.38
N LEU A 366 13.02 -18.71 1.28
CA LEU A 366 13.21 -18.94 2.73
C LEU A 366 12.18 -19.94 3.28
N GLY A 367 10.92 -19.89 2.84
CA GLY A 367 9.88 -20.81 3.29
C GLY A 367 10.20 -22.29 3.00
N THR A 368 11.03 -22.59 2.00
CA THR A 368 11.48 -23.97 1.71
C THR A 368 12.35 -24.58 2.81
N ASN A 369 12.98 -23.75 3.64
CA ASN A 369 14.02 -24.13 4.60
C ASN A 369 15.22 -24.88 3.97
N ASP A 370 15.43 -24.77 2.66
CA ASP A 370 16.63 -25.30 1.98
C ASP A 370 17.80 -24.29 2.12
N PRO A 371 18.90 -24.65 2.82
CA PRO A 371 20.07 -23.79 2.97
C PRO A 371 20.69 -23.35 1.64
N LYS A 372 20.53 -24.15 0.57
CA LYS A 372 21.08 -23.85 -0.77
C LYS A 372 20.38 -22.67 -1.44
N LEU A 373 19.14 -22.37 -1.04
CA LEU A 373 18.32 -21.31 -1.63
C LEU A 373 18.47 -19.95 -0.94
N VAL A 374 19.17 -19.90 0.21
CA VAL A 374 19.27 -18.68 1.03
C VAL A 374 20.04 -17.57 0.30
N ASP A 375 21.08 -17.89 -0.46
CA ASP A 375 21.84 -16.87 -1.22
C ASP A 375 21.00 -16.23 -2.34
N GLU A 376 20.17 -17.03 -3.02
CA GLU A 376 19.23 -16.51 -4.00
C GLU A 376 18.16 -15.60 -3.35
N ALA A 377 17.70 -15.98 -2.16
CA ALA A 377 16.76 -15.16 -1.40
C ALA A 377 17.39 -13.80 -1.05
N ILE A 378 18.63 -13.79 -0.55
CA ILE A 378 19.37 -12.55 -0.24
C ILE A 378 19.53 -11.69 -1.49
N THR A 379 19.90 -12.25 -2.65
CA THR A 379 20.03 -11.49 -3.90
C THR A 379 18.71 -10.81 -4.26
N ASN A 380 17.59 -11.54 -4.26
CA ASN A 380 16.29 -10.98 -4.59
C ASN A 380 15.84 -9.88 -3.61
N LEU A 381 16.01 -10.11 -2.30
CA LEU A 381 15.64 -9.16 -1.26
C LEU A 381 16.50 -7.88 -1.31
N ARG A 382 17.81 -8.00 -1.58
CA ARG A 382 18.68 -6.83 -1.79
C ARG A 382 18.26 -6.03 -3.00
N THR A 383 17.94 -6.69 -4.12
CA THR A 383 17.48 -6.00 -5.33
C THR A 383 16.14 -5.29 -5.10
N ALA A 384 15.23 -5.87 -4.31
CA ALA A 384 14.00 -5.21 -3.92
C ALA A 384 14.26 -3.99 -3.02
N LEU A 385 15.06 -4.15 -1.96
CA LEU A 385 15.39 -3.08 -1.00
C LEU A 385 16.19 -1.93 -1.62
N ALA A 386 16.89 -2.16 -2.74
CA ALA A 386 17.53 -1.08 -3.49
C ALA A 386 16.54 -0.14 -4.19
N ARG A 387 15.27 -0.57 -4.35
CA ARG A 387 14.18 0.22 -4.93
C ARG A 387 13.15 0.66 -3.90
N GLU A 388 12.95 -0.15 -2.87
CA GLU A 388 12.07 0.12 -1.73
C GLU A 388 12.90 0.16 -0.44
N ASP A 389 13.71 1.20 -0.29
CA ASP A 389 14.64 1.33 0.84
C ASP A 389 13.93 1.60 2.17
N SER A 390 12.63 1.90 2.16
CA SER A 390 11.74 2.07 3.30
C SER A 390 10.93 0.81 3.67
N SER A 391 11.12 -0.31 2.97
CA SER A 391 10.33 -1.53 3.18
C SER A 391 10.74 -2.29 4.44
N ALA A 392 10.09 -1.99 5.56
CA ALA A 392 10.28 -2.70 6.83
C ALA A 392 10.14 -4.23 6.68
N MET A 393 9.15 -4.67 5.87
CA MET A 393 8.97 -6.09 5.56
C MET A 393 10.18 -6.68 4.83
N GLY A 394 10.69 -5.99 3.80
CA GLY A 394 11.88 -6.43 3.09
C GLY A 394 13.08 -6.60 4.01
N TYR A 395 13.28 -5.66 4.94
CA TYR A 395 14.34 -5.74 5.96
C TYR A 395 14.15 -6.90 6.94
N ARG A 396 12.91 -7.19 7.38
CA ARG A 396 12.64 -8.39 8.20
C ARG A 396 13.02 -9.68 7.47
N GLN A 397 12.68 -9.78 6.18
CA GLN A 397 12.97 -10.98 5.40
C GLN A 397 14.47 -11.15 5.16
N ILE A 398 15.19 -10.07 4.85
CA ILE A 398 16.65 -10.17 4.64
C ILE A 398 17.39 -10.42 5.96
N ALA A 399 16.90 -9.91 7.09
CA ALA A 399 17.40 -10.25 8.41
C ALA A 399 17.29 -11.75 8.69
N ALA A 400 16.11 -12.35 8.41
CA ALA A 400 15.90 -13.79 8.53
C ALA A 400 16.83 -14.61 7.62
N ALA A 401 17.08 -14.13 6.40
CA ALA A 401 18.00 -14.77 5.48
C ALA A 401 19.46 -14.78 6.01
N TYR A 402 19.94 -13.65 6.53
CA TYR A 402 21.28 -13.59 7.12
C TYR A 402 21.40 -14.40 8.40
N ALA A 403 20.35 -14.44 9.24
CA ALA A 403 20.35 -15.28 10.43
C ALA A 403 20.55 -16.76 10.06
N ARG A 404 19.90 -17.25 9.01
CA ARG A 404 20.11 -18.60 8.48
C ARG A 404 21.52 -18.83 7.94
N LYS A 405 22.11 -17.83 7.26
CA LYS A 405 23.53 -17.89 6.84
C LYS A 405 24.46 -17.98 8.05
N ALA A 406 24.16 -17.25 9.12
CA ALA A 406 24.94 -17.31 10.35
C ALA A 406 24.84 -18.67 11.03
N ASP A 407 23.66 -19.27 11.08
CA ASP A 407 23.43 -20.60 11.66
C ASP A 407 24.14 -21.71 10.87
N ALA A 408 24.18 -21.58 9.54
CA ALA A 408 24.87 -22.52 8.66
C ALA A 408 26.40 -22.31 8.59
N ALA A 409 26.92 -21.17 9.07
CA ALA A 409 28.33 -20.83 8.94
C ALA A 409 29.21 -21.62 9.91
N GLN A 410 30.16 -22.38 9.36
CA GLN A 410 31.14 -23.16 10.14
C GLN A 410 32.27 -22.28 10.70
N ALA A 411 32.71 -21.28 9.95
CA ALA A 411 33.77 -20.38 10.38
C ALA A 411 33.22 -19.29 11.30
N ALA A 412 33.82 -19.13 12.49
CA ALA A 412 33.39 -18.14 13.48
C ALA A 412 33.37 -16.70 12.92
N GLY A 413 34.33 -16.36 12.05
CA GLY A 413 34.37 -15.06 11.37
C GLY A 413 33.17 -14.85 10.44
N ALA A 414 32.83 -15.85 9.63
CA ALA A 414 31.67 -15.78 8.73
C ALA A 414 30.36 -15.72 9.52
N LYS A 415 30.23 -16.50 10.60
CA LYS A 415 29.08 -16.45 11.50
C LYS A 415 28.90 -15.05 12.10
N LYS A 416 29.98 -14.46 12.63
CA LYS A 416 29.95 -13.08 13.18
C LYS A 416 29.50 -12.07 12.13
N GLN A 417 30.02 -12.17 10.90
CA GLN A 417 29.67 -11.26 9.81
C GLN A 417 28.19 -11.37 9.41
N PHE A 418 27.66 -12.58 9.26
CA PHE A 418 26.24 -12.78 8.92
C PHE A 418 25.32 -12.38 10.07
N MET A 419 25.70 -12.62 11.33
CA MET A 419 24.92 -12.11 12.47
C MET A 419 24.87 -10.59 12.47
N ALA A 420 25.99 -9.90 12.23
CA ALA A 420 26.01 -8.44 12.15
C ALA A 420 25.10 -7.91 11.03
N GLN A 421 25.05 -8.60 9.88
CA GLN A 421 24.12 -8.27 8.78
C GLN A 421 22.66 -8.51 9.15
N ALA A 422 22.35 -9.58 9.87
CA ALA A 422 21.00 -9.86 10.36
C ALA A 422 20.54 -8.79 11.37
N GLU A 423 21.43 -8.37 12.28
CA GLU A 423 21.16 -7.32 13.26
C GLU A 423 20.98 -5.96 12.60
N LEU A 424 21.80 -5.60 11.59
CA LEU A 424 21.62 -4.36 10.85
C LEU A 424 20.28 -4.32 10.12
N ALA A 425 19.94 -5.38 9.39
CA ALA A 425 18.65 -5.47 8.72
C ALA A 425 17.48 -5.44 9.72
N SER A 426 17.64 -6.05 10.90
CA SER A 426 16.63 -5.92 11.96
C SER A 426 16.52 -4.49 12.49
N ALA A 427 17.63 -3.77 12.59
CA ALA A 427 17.65 -2.36 12.98
C ALA A 427 16.91 -1.48 11.96
N GLU A 428 17.19 -1.67 10.66
CA GLU A 428 16.52 -0.99 9.56
C GLU A 428 15.00 -1.28 9.58
N ALA A 429 14.60 -2.54 9.78
CA ALA A 429 13.18 -2.90 9.92
C ALA A 429 12.49 -2.14 11.07
N TYR A 430 13.06 -2.16 12.27
CA TYR A 430 12.49 -1.43 13.42
C TYR A 430 12.49 0.08 13.22
N PHE A 431 13.48 0.62 12.50
CA PHE A 431 13.56 2.04 12.20
C PHE A 431 12.37 2.49 11.34
N TYR A 432 12.10 1.78 10.23
CA TYR A 432 10.97 2.08 9.35
C TYR A 432 9.60 1.75 9.97
N GLU A 433 9.55 0.95 11.02
CA GLU A 433 8.34 0.74 11.84
C GLU A 433 8.14 1.81 12.93
N GLY A 434 9.05 2.78 13.06
CA GLY A 434 9.02 3.79 14.12
C GLY A 434 9.40 3.26 15.51
N GLN A 435 9.87 2.01 15.62
CA GLN A 435 10.32 1.39 16.86
C GLN A 435 11.78 1.78 17.18
N LEU A 436 12.04 3.09 17.28
CA LEU A 436 13.39 3.66 17.36
C LEU A 436 14.26 3.08 18.48
N ARG A 437 13.68 2.79 19.64
CA ARG A 437 14.44 2.14 20.75
C ARG A 437 15.01 0.79 20.32
N LEU A 438 14.17 -0.05 19.72
CA LEU A 438 14.58 -1.38 19.25
C LEU A 438 15.54 -1.28 18.06
N ALA A 439 15.32 -0.31 17.18
CA ALA A 439 16.24 0.00 16.08
C ALA A 439 17.65 0.31 16.61
N LYS A 440 17.77 1.21 17.58
CA LYS A 440 19.05 1.57 18.21
C LYS A 440 19.70 0.40 18.94
N GLU A 441 18.93 -0.43 19.63
CA GLU A 441 19.44 -1.63 20.30
C GLU A 441 20.06 -2.64 19.32
N GLN A 442 19.38 -2.88 18.18
CA GLN A 442 19.89 -3.75 17.12
C GLN A 442 21.11 -3.13 16.42
N ALA A 443 21.05 -1.84 16.08
CA ALA A 443 22.14 -1.12 15.42
C ALA A 443 23.42 -1.12 16.25
N LYS A 444 23.32 -1.00 17.59
CA LYS A 444 24.47 -1.08 18.49
C LYS A 444 25.19 -2.43 18.39
N ARG A 445 24.44 -3.54 18.33
CA ARG A 445 25.02 -4.88 18.19
C ARG A 445 25.62 -5.07 16.80
N ALA A 446 24.89 -4.66 15.76
CA ALA A 446 25.34 -4.73 14.37
C ALA A 446 26.67 -3.97 14.17
N LYS A 447 26.77 -2.75 14.69
CA LYS A 447 27.97 -1.89 14.59
C LYS A 447 29.22 -2.57 15.15
N ALA A 448 29.12 -3.26 16.30
CA ALA A 448 30.24 -4.01 16.90
C ALA A 448 30.67 -5.24 16.07
N GLY A 449 29.83 -5.65 15.12
CA GLY A 449 30.10 -6.72 14.17
C GLY A 449 30.81 -6.27 12.88
N PHE A 450 30.85 -4.97 12.58
CA PHE A 450 31.45 -4.43 11.37
C PHE A 450 32.80 -3.74 11.61
N VAL A 451 33.59 -3.61 10.56
CA VAL A 451 34.82 -2.80 10.57
C VAL A 451 34.42 -1.32 10.49
N ASP A 452 35.05 -0.49 11.31
CA ASP A 452 34.82 0.94 11.38
C ASP A 452 34.94 1.60 9.99
N GLY A 453 34.00 2.49 9.67
CA GLY A 453 33.95 3.22 8.39
C GLY A 453 33.47 2.41 7.19
N THR A 454 33.14 1.13 7.33
CA THR A 454 32.48 0.38 6.24
C THR A 454 31.04 0.86 6.03
N PRO A 455 30.45 0.71 4.82
CA PRO A 455 29.08 1.16 4.56
C PRO A 455 28.04 0.64 5.56
N ASN A 456 28.14 -0.62 5.98
CA ASN A 456 27.24 -1.21 6.96
C ASN A 456 27.47 -0.67 8.39
N TRP A 457 28.71 -0.33 8.73
CA TRP A 457 29.00 0.35 9.98
C TRP A 457 28.37 1.74 10.01
N ILE A 458 28.49 2.49 8.90
CA ILE A 458 27.92 3.84 8.77
C ILE A 458 26.40 3.79 8.91
N LYS A 459 25.73 2.88 8.20
CA LYS A 459 24.27 2.68 8.35
C LYS A 459 23.84 2.40 9.79
N ALA A 460 24.59 1.55 10.50
CA ALA A 460 24.31 1.26 11.91
C ALA A 460 24.52 2.51 12.78
N ASP A 461 25.55 3.29 12.48
CA ASP A 461 25.84 4.54 13.19
C ASP A 461 24.77 5.62 12.94
N ASP A 462 24.29 5.74 11.71
CA ASP A 462 23.22 6.68 11.33
C ASP A 462 21.94 6.40 12.14
N ILE A 463 21.56 5.13 12.30
CA ILE A 463 20.40 4.74 13.14
C ILE A 463 20.63 5.10 14.61
N LEU A 464 21.86 4.94 15.13
CA LEU A 464 22.19 5.29 16.52
C LEU A 464 22.14 6.80 16.75
N ALA A 465 22.67 7.57 15.80
CA ALA A 465 22.75 9.02 15.82
C ALA A 465 21.41 9.70 15.52
N PHE A 466 20.45 8.99 14.92
CA PHE A 466 19.14 9.55 14.60
C PHE A 466 18.41 10.05 15.84
N GLU A 467 18.02 11.32 15.84
CA GLU A 467 17.14 11.93 16.84
C GLU A 467 15.85 12.41 16.17
N VAL A 468 14.72 12.24 16.85
CA VAL A 468 13.44 12.76 16.34
C VAL A 468 13.51 14.29 16.41
N PRO A 469 13.28 15.01 15.30
CA PRO A 469 13.28 16.47 15.31
C PRO A 469 12.32 17.01 16.38
N SER A 470 12.80 17.91 17.23
CA SER A 470 11.95 18.58 18.21
C SER A 470 10.93 19.47 17.49
N THR A 471 9.64 19.17 17.68
CA THR A 471 8.56 20.04 17.23
C THR A 471 8.47 21.23 18.19
N ASN A 472 9.19 22.31 17.89
CA ASN A 472 8.99 23.62 18.51
C ASN A 472 7.98 24.45 17.73
#